data_AF-A0A2E2MXN8-F1
#
_entry.id   AF-A0A2E2MXN8-F1
#
_cell.length_a   1.000
_cell.length_b   1.000
_cell.length_c   1.000
_cell.angle_alpha   90.00
_cell.angle_beta   90.00
_cell.angle_gamma   90.00
#
_symmetry.space_group_name_H-M   'P 1'
#
loop_
_entity.id
_entity.type
_entity.pdbx_description
1 polymer ?
#
loop_
_entity_poly.entity_id
_entity_poly.type
_entity_poly.pdbx_seq_one_letter_code
_entity_poly.pdbx_strand_id
1 'polypeptide(L)'
;MATVSQLRPKFSIPQLDATNIATAQLFRDRWHNRVTALGNCIDHLVNDHGMPEHAAETAALQAYAEIESVNQKARIDVDATTSHLVVLRSGDGRSTAFTVSDLLRLLYRARQEGGAAVIEHSSRQPVVLEH
;
A
#
# COMPACT_ATOMS: atom_id res chain seq x y z
N MET A 1 19.94 31.87 36.73
CA MET A 1 19.91 30.41 37.00
C MET A 1 19.35 29.72 35.78
N ALA A 2 20.16 28.93 35.08
CA ALA A 2 19.82 28.34 33.78
C ALA A 2 19.01 27.05 33.96
N THR A 3 17.87 26.93 33.28
CA THR A 3 17.06 25.71 33.25
C THR A 3 17.59 24.82 32.13
N VAL A 4 18.21 23.71 32.50
CA VAL A 4 18.70 22.68 31.56
C VAL A 4 17.50 21.91 31.02
N SER A 5 17.13 22.17 29.76
CA SER A 5 16.15 21.34 29.04
C SER A 5 16.86 20.07 28.56
N GLN A 6 16.59 18.94 29.19
CA GLN A 6 17.13 17.66 28.76
C GLN A 6 16.49 17.23 27.44
N LEU A 7 17.27 17.27 26.36
CA LEU A 7 17.01 16.53 25.13
C LEU A 7 17.05 15.03 25.46
N ARG A 8 15.90 14.35 25.44
CA ARG A 8 15.86 12.88 25.38
C ARG A 8 16.05 12.46 23.93
N PRO A 9 17.13 11.77 23.56
CA PRO A 9 17.17 11.08 22.27
C PRO A 9 16.15 9.93 22.33
N LYS A 10 15.14 9.98 21.45
CA LYS A 10 14.38 8.78 21.09
C LYS A 10 15.33 7.88 20.31
N PHE A 11 16.04 7.00 21.00
CA PHE A 11 16.62 5.84 20.36
C PHE A 11 15.45 4.90 20.01
N SER A 12 14.92 5.06 18.80
CA SER A 12 14.14 4.00 18.19
C SER A 12 15.11 2.84 17.97
N ILE A 13 14.91 1.75 18.72
CA ILE A 13 15.38 0.43 18.30
C ILE A 13 14.97 0.29 16.82
N PRO A 14 15.82 -0.20 15.90
CA PRO A 14 15.36 -0.52 14.57
C PRO A 14 14.37 -1.68 14.70
N GLN A 15 13.11 -1.35 15.00
CA GLN A 15 12.00 -2.17 14.57
C GLN A 15 12.25 -2.36 13.08
N LEU A 16 12.41 -3.62 12.64
CA LEU A 16 12.42 -3.88 11.21
C LEU A 16 11.14 -3.25 10.67
N ASP A 17 11.30 -2.26 9.80
CA ASP A 17 10.19 -1.59 9.16
C ASP A 17 9.38 -2.66 8.43
N ALA A 18 8.11 -2.83 8.82
CA ALA A 18 7.20 -3.81 8.23
C ALA A 18 7.17 -3.66 6.70
N THR A 19 7.28 -2.43 6.21
CA THR A 19 7.36 -2.08 4.79
C THR A 19 8.62 -2.66 4.15
N ASN A 20 9.75 -2.69 4.85
CA ASN A 20 11.01 -3.22 4.36
C ASN A 20 10.98 -4.77 4.28
N ILE A 21 10.41 -5.43 5.29
CA ILE A 21 10.19 -6.89 5.25
C ILE A 21 9.27 -7.25 4.08
N ALA A 22 8.15 -6.53 3.94
CA ALA A 22 7.19 -6.71 2.86
C ALA A 22 7.83 -6.46 1.48
N THR A 23 8.61 -5.38 1.34
CA THR A 23 9.35 -5.06 0.12
C THR A 23 10.30 -6.19 -0.27
N ALA A 24 11.07 -6.71 0.69
CA ALA A 24 11.99 -7.82 0.44
C ALA A 24 11.26 -9.10 -0.02
N GLN A 25 10.10 -9.43 0.57
CA GLN A 25 9.29 -10.56 0.14
C GLN A 25 8.70 -10.34 -1.26
N LEU A 26 8.15 -9.16 -1.54
CA LEU A 26 7.61 -8.83 -2.86
C LEU A 26 8.68 -8.87 -3.95
N PHE A 27 9.93 -8.49 -3.65
CA PHE A 27 11.05 -8.64 -4.58
C PHE A 27 11.39 -10.11 -4.88
N ARG A 28 11.21 -11.02 -3.91
CA ARG A 28 11.37 -12.47 -4.12
C ARG A 28 10.26 -12.98 -5.04
N ASP A 29 9.04 -12.51 -4.84
CA ASP A 29 7.86 -12.95 -5.59
C ASP A 29 7.57 -12.15 -6.85
N ARG A 30 8.48 -11.27 -7.29
CA ARG A 30 8.28 -10.33 -8.42
C ARG A 30 7.93 -10.98 -9.77
N TRP A 31 8.11 -12.28 -9.90
CA TRP A 31 7.79 -13.04 -11.10
C TRP A 31 6.37 -13.61 -11.09
N HIS A 32 5.70 -13.58 -9.94
CA HIS A 32 4.30 -13.96 -9.81
C HIS A 32 3.39 -12.79 -10.24
N ASN A 33 2.13 -13.12 -10.55
CA ASN A 33 1.12 -12.07 -10.72
C ASN A 33 0.90 -11.32 -9.40
N ARG A 34 0.31 -10.11 -9.50
CA ARG A 34 0.16 -9.19 -8.36
C ARG A 34 -0.62 -9.82 -7.21
N VAL A 35 -1.74 -10.50 -7.50
CA VAL A 35 -2.55 -11.19 -6.48
C VAL A 35 -1.73 -12.22 -5.69
N THR A 36 -1.00 -13.08 -6.39
CA THR A 36 -0.19 -14.13 -5.78
C THR A 36 0.97 -13.53 -4.98
N ALA A 37 1.67 -12.53 -5.52
CA ALA A 37 2.76 -11.86 -4.81
C ALA A 37 2.28 -11.17 -3.52
N LEU A 38 1.12 -10.50 -3.57
CA LEU A 38 0.53 -9.87 -2.39
C LEU A 38 0.04 -10.90 -1.38
N GLY A 39 -0.63 -11.97 -1.81
CA GLY A 39 -1.07 -13.08 -0.95
C GLY A 39 0.11 -13.71 -0.20
N ASN A 40 1.14 -14.12 -0.93
CA ASN A 40 2.36 -14.69 -0.34
C ASN A 40 3.05 -13.72 0.65
N CYS A 41 3.03 -12.42 0.34
CA CYS A 41 3.61 -11.40 1.22
C CYS A 41 2.82 -11.28 2.53
N ILE A 42 1.49 -11.26 2.47
CA ILE A 42 0.62 -11.24 3.65
C ILE A 42 0.85 -12.50 4.49
N ASP A 43 0.84 -13.68 3.86
CA ASP A 43 1.12 -14.95 4.52
C ASP A 43 2.47 -14.94 5.24
N HIS A 44 3.52 -14.41 4.58
CA HIS A 44 4.86 -14.31 5.17
C HIS A 44 4.86 -13.39 6.40
N LEU A 45 4.22 -12.21 6.32
CA LEU A 45 4.16 -11.26 7.42
C LEU A 45 3.36 -11.81 8.62
N VAL A 46 2.28 -12.55 8.36
CA VAL A 46 1.46 -13.16 9.42
C VAL A 46 2.17 -14.34 10.05
N ASN A 47 2.58 -15.32 9.24
CA ASN A 47 3.06 -16.62 9.74
C ASN A 47 4.50 -16.55 10.26
N ASP A 48 5.38 -15.79 9.59
CA ASP A 48 6.81 -15.78 9.91
C ASP A 48 7.21 -14.61 10.82
N HIS A 49 6.43 -13.52 10.82
CA HIS A 49 6.70 -12.32 11.63
C HIS A 49 5.62 -12.03 12.69
N GLY A 50 4.59 -12.87 12.81
CA GLY A 50 3.55 -12.76 13.84
C GLY A 50 2.72 -11.49 13.76
N MET A 51 2.62 -10.88 12.58
CA MET A 51 1.92 -9.62 12.38
C MET A 51 0.40 -9.84 12.39
N PRO A 52 -0.39 -8.93 13.02
CA PRO A 52 -1.84 -8.96 12.86
C PRO A 52 -2.23 -8.84 11.38
N GLU A 53 -3.19 -9.64 10.92
CA GLU A 53 -3.59 -9.73 9.50
C GLU A 53 -3.84 -8.36 8.86
N HIS A 54 -4.64 -7.49 9.48
CA HIS A 54 -4.92 -6.15 8.97
C HIS A 54 -3.67 -5.26 8.81
N ALA A 55 -2.68 -5.43 9.69
CA ALA A 55 -1.42 -4.69 9.61
C ALA A 55 -0.54 -5.27 8.50
N ALA A 56 -0.53 -6.60 8.33
CA ALA A 56 0.15 -7.28 7.24
C ALA A 56 -0.42 -6.89 5.86
N GLU A 57 -1.75 -6.87 5.72
CA GLU A 57 -2.45 -6.41 4.51
C GLU A 57 -2.04 -4.99 4.15
N THR A 58 -2.08 -4.08 5.12
CA THR A 58 -1.72 -2.66 4.90
C THR A 58 -0.26 -2.53 4.51
N ALA A 59 0.65 -3.21 5.22
CA ALA A 59 2.08 -3.18 4.94
C ALA A 59 2.42 -3.76 3.56
N ALA A 60 1.78 -4.86 3.16
CA ALA A 60 1.97 -5.47 1.85
C ALA A 60 1.49 -4.54 0.71
N LEU A 61 0.32 -3.92 0.86
CA LEU A 61 -0.21 -2.96 -0.12
C LEU A 61 0.66 -1.72 -0.25
N GLN A 62 1.13 -1.17 0.87
CA GLN A 62 2.04 -0.01 0.89
C GLN A 62 3.38 -0.35 0.23
N ALA A 63 4.01 -1.47 0.62
CA ALA A 63 5.27 -1.91 0.02
C ALA A 63 5.15 -2.17 -1.49
N TYR A 64 4.03 -2.76 -1.94
CA TYR A 64 3.77 -2.94 -3.36
C TYR A 64 3.64 -1.61 -4.10
N ALA A 65 2.90 -0.64 -3.53
CA ALA A 65 2.76 0.68 -4.12
C ALA A 65 4.12 1.41 -4.23
N GLU A 66 4.98 1.29 -3.23
CA GLU A 66 6.35 1.84 -3.26
C GLU A 66 7.16 1.24 -4.43
N ILE A 67 7.13 -0.09 -4.59
CA ILE A 67 7.81 -0.78 -5.71
C ILE A 67 7.25 -0.33 -7.07
N GLU A 68 5.92 -0.27 -7.21
CA GLU A 68 5.26 0.13 -8.46
C GLU A 68 5.56 1.61 -8.81
N SER A 69 5.69 2.46 -7.80
CA SER A 69 5.89 3.90 -7.97
C SER A 69 7.22 4.28 -8.63
N VAL A 70 8.24 3.41 -8.59
CA VAL A 70 9.61 3.70 -9.05
C VAL A 70 9.66 4.26 -10.48
N ASN A 71 8.74 3.84 -11.35
CA ASN A 71 8.66 4.32 -12.74
C ASN A 71 7.43 5.20 -13.02
N GLN A 72 6.64 5.54 -12.00
CA GLN A 72 5.40 6.28 -12.19
C GLN A 72 5.63 7.78 -11.98
N LYS A 73 5.27 8.58 -12.98
CA LYS A 73 5.35 10.06 -12.89
C LYS A 73 4.14 10.66 -12.20
N ALA A 74 3.03 9.91 -12.16
CA ALA A 74 1.84 10.30 -11.45
C ALA A 74 1.97 10.00 -9.94
N ARG A 75 1.40 10.84 -9.09
CA ARG A 75 1.40 10.62 -7.64
C ARG A 75 0.11 11.10 -6.99
N ILE A 76 -0.23 10.52 -5.86
CA ILE A 76 -1.31 11.05 -5.01
C ILE A 76 -0.78 12.32 -4.33
N ASP A 77 -1.53 13.42 -4.47
CA ASP A 77 -1.31 14.64 -3.71
C ASP A 77 -1.96 14.46 -2.33
N VAL A 78 -1.14 14.06 -1.36
CA VAL A 78 -1.59 13.74 0.00
C VAL A 78 -2.18 14.98 0.68
N ASP A 79 -1.63 16.17 0.41
CA ASP A 79 -2.09 17.42 1.01
C ASP A 79 -3.45 17.86 0.48
N ALA A 80 -3.77 17.53 -0.78
CA ALA A 80 -5.07 17.81 -1.39
C ALA A 80 -6.09 16.67 -1.22
N THR A 81 -5.65 15.50 -0.75
CA THR A 81 -6.49 14.30 -0.56
C THR A 81 -7.20 14.33 0.79
N THR A 82 -8.43 13.83 0.82
CA THR A 82 -9.24 13.66 2.04
C THR A 82 -9.82 12.25 2.10
N SER A 83 -10.52 11.92 3.18
CA SER A 83 -11.24 10.64 3.31
C SER A 83 -12.32 10.41 2.23
N HIS A 84 -12.70 11.44 1.46
CA HIS A 84 -13.77 11.35 0.45
C HIS A 84 -13.32 11.72 -0.97
N LEU A 85 -12.07 12.16 -1.13
CA LEU A 85 -11.52 12.69 -2.38
C LEU A 85 -10.04 12.31 -2.49
N VAL A 86 -9.66 11.61 -3.55
CA VAL A 86 -8.26 11.34 -3.89
C VAL A 86 -7.85 12.24 -5.04
N VAL A 87 -6.77 12.99 -4.88
CA VAL A 87 -6.22 13.86 -5.92
C VAL A 87 -4.96 13.22 -6.51
N LEU A 88 -5.01 12.91 -7.81
CA LEU A 88 -3.89 12.42 -8.59
C LEU A 88 -3.25 13.59 -9.34
N ARG A 89 -1.93 13.77 -9.17
CA ARG A 89 -1.10 14.68 -9.98
C ARG A 89 -0.41 13.88 -11.05
N SER A 90 -0.69 14.16 -12.31
CA SER A 90 0.01 13.54 -13.43
C SER A 90 1.34 14.25 -13.73
N GLY A 91 2.24 13.57 -14.43
CA GLY A 91 3.56 14.10 -14.77
C GLY A 91 3.55 15.35 -15.67
N ASP A 92 2.40 15.68 -16.27
CA ASP A 92 2.18 16.89 -17.06
C ASP A 92 1.64 18.08 -16.22
N GLY A 93 1.56 17.92 -14.90
CA GLY A 93 1.10 18.97 -13.97
C GLY A 93 -0.41 19.08 -13.83
N ARG A 94 -1.19 18.25 -14.54
CA ARG A 94 -2.65 18.22 -14.36
C ARG A 94 -3.03 17.52 -13.07
N SER A 95 -4.17 17.92 -12.51
CA SER A 95 -4.74 17.33 -11.31
C SER A 95 -6.07 16.70 -11.66
N THR A 96 -6.21 15.42 -11.35
CA THR A 96 -7.44 14.67 -11.52
C THR A 96 -7.97 14.28 -10.15
N ALA A 97 -9.23 14.57 -9.90
CA ALA A 97 -9.91 14.26 -8.66
C ALA A 97 -10.78 13.02 -8.83
N PHE A 98 -10.73 12.11 -7.87
CA PHE A 98 -11.59 10.95 -7.77
C PHE A 98 -12.33 10.97 -6.45
N THR A 99 -13.66 11.03 -6.48
CA THR A 99 -14.46 10.81 -5.28
C THR A 99 -14.51 9.32 -4.95
N VAL A 100 -14.93 8.96 -3.74
CA VAL A 100 -15.20 7.55 -3.38
C VAL A 100 -16.19 6.91 -4.36
N SER A 101 -17.20 7.64 -4.82
CA SER A 101 -18.16 7.15 -5.81
C SER A 101 -17.51 6.85 -7.16
N ASP A 102 -16.55 7.66 -7.59
CA ASP A 102 -15.82 7.43 -8.85
C ASP A 102 -14.94 6.19 -8.74
N LEU A 103 -14.22 6.02 -7.62
CA LEU A 103 -13.40 4.84 -7.37
C LEU A 103 -14.24 3.56 -7.31
N LEU A 104 -15.42 3.60 -6.67
CA LEU A 104 -16.35 2.47 -6.65
C LEU A 104 -16.88 2.13 -8.05
N ARG A 105 -17.15 3.14 -8.90
CA ARG A 105 -17.57 2.92 -10.30
C ARG A 105 -16.45 2.28 -11.13
N LEU A 106 -15.21 2.73 -10.95
CA LEU A 106 -14.04 2.14 -11.61
C LEU A 106 -13.87 0.67 -11.19
N LEU A 107 -13.98 0.38 -9.89
CA LEU A 107 -13.92 -0.99 -9.38
C LEU A 107 -15.04 -1.85 -9.94
N TYR A 108 -16.27 -1.34 -9.98
CA TYR A 108 -17.41 -2.06 -10.54
C TYR A 108 -17.20 -2.38 -12.02
N ARG A 109 -16.71 -1.42 -12.81
CA ARG A 109 -16.38 -1.64 -14.22
C ARG A 109 -15.31 -2.71 -14.39
N ALA A 110 -14.21 -2.61 -13.66
CA ALA A 110 -13.12 -3.59 -13.74
C ALA A 110 -13.59 -5.00 -13.37
N ARG A 111 -14.49 -5.15 -12.40
CA ARG A 111 -15.12 -6.45 -12.08
C ARG A 111 -15.92 -7.01 -13.26
N GLN A 112 -16.72 -6.17 -13.91
CA GLN A 112 -17.51 -6.59 -15.09
C GLN A 112 -16.62 -6.97 -16.28
N GLU A 113 -15.45 -6.37 -16.39
CA GLU A 113 -14.46 -6.63 -17.44
C GLU A 113 -13.50 -7.79 -17.08
N GLY A 114 -13.64 -8.40 -15.90
CA GLY A 114 -12.74 -9.46 -15.41
C GLY A 114 -11.36 -9.00 -14.95
N GLY A 115 -11.12 -7.69 -14.88
CA GLY A 115 -9.85 -7.07 -14.47
C GLY A 115 -9.75 -6.72 -12.98
N ALA A 116 -10.65 -7.23 -12.14
CA ALA A 116 -10.57 -7.08 -10.69
C ALA A 116 -10.44 -8.46 -10.05
N ALA A 117 -9.35 -8.65 -9.31
CA ALA A 117 -9.04 -9.89 -8.63
C ALA A 117 -9.06 -9.70 -7.12
N VAL A 118 -9.61 -10.70 -6.43
CA VAL A 118 -9.62 -10.74 -4.97
C VAL A 118 -8.34 -11.44 -4.52
N ILE A 119 -7.63 -10.84 -3.58
CA ILE A 119 -6.59 -11.53 -2.84
C ILE A 119 -7.33 -12.40 -1.83
N GLU A 120 -7.47 -13.70 -2.14
CA GLU A 120 -8.09 -14.67 -1.25
C GLU A 120 -7.19 -14.95 -0.06
N HIS A 121 -7.17 -14.01 0.89
CA HIS A 121 -6.68 -14.21 2.25
C HIS A 121 -7.85 -14.04 3.20
N SER A 122 -8.03 -15.01 4.09
CA SER A 122 -9.29 -15.23 4.81
C SER A 122 -9.51 -14.24 5.94
N SER A 123 -10.22 -13.14 5.64
CA SER A 123 -11.29 -12.52 6.44
C SER A 123 -11.67 -11.16 5.86
N ARG A 124 -10.77 -10.51 5.12
CA ARG A 124 -10.94 -9.15 4.59
C ARG A 124 -10.68 -8.94 3.09
N GLN A 125 -10.32 -9.99 2.36
CA GLN A 125 -10.37 -10.10 0.88
C GLN A 125 -10.09 -8.77 0.14
N PRO A 126 -8.87 -8.20 0.27
CA PRO A 126 -8.53 -7.00 -0.46
C PRO A 126 -8.64 -7.25 -1.97
N VAL A 127 -9.26 -6.30 -2.67
CA VAL A 127 -9.47 -6.40 -4.13
C VAL A 127 -8.46 -5.50 -4.82
N VAL A 128 -7.73 -6.08 -5.76
CA VAL A 128 -6.77 -5.38 -6.60
C VAL A 128 -7.24 -5.39 -8.06
N LEU A 129 -6.85 -4.36 -8.79
CA LEU A 129 -7.06 -4.32 -10.24
C LEU A 129 -5.85 -4.97 -10.93
N GLU A 130 -6.15 -5.87 -11.88
CA GLU A 130 -5.19 -6.54 -12.75
C GLU A 130 -5.26 -5.90 -14.14
N HIS A 131 -4.09 -5.62 -14.73
CA HIS A 131 -3.93 -4.95 -16.02
C HIS A 131 -2.82 -5.63 -16.84
#